data_AF-A0A7V5RN66-F1
#
_entry.id   AF-A0A7V5RN66-F1
#
_cell.length_a   1.000
_cell.length_b   1.000
_cell.length_c   1.000
_cell.angle_alpha   90.00
_cell.angle_beta   90.00
_cell.angle_gamma   90.00
#
_symmetry.space_group_name_H-M   'P 1'
#
loop_
_entity.id
_entity.type
_entity.pdbx_description
1 polymer ?
#
loop_
_entity_poly.entity_id
_entity_poly.type
_entity_poly.pdbx_seq_one_letter_code
_entity_poly.pdbx_strand_id
1 'polypeptide(L)'
;REIWYLCRQYNAQQAYEMGMVNTVVPLAELEKETIQWAREILANSPTAIRLLKASLNADCDGQAGLQELAGNATMLFYMSEEGQEGKNAFLEKRKPDFKKFTRRP
;
A
#
# COMPACT_ATOMS: atom_id res chain seq x y z
N ARG A 1 4.85 -0.48 -26.01
CA ARG A 1 5.25 0.45 -27.10
C ARG A 1 4.26 0.43 -28.26
N GLU A 2 3.78 -0.74 -28.70
CA GLU A 2 2.78 -0.87 -29.79
C GLU A 2 1.57 0.06 -29.62
N ILE A 3 0.93 0.03 -28.45
CA ILE A 3 -0.24 0.88 -28.13
C ILE A 3 0.04 2.36 -28.43
N TRP A 4 1.22 2.86 -28.05
CA TRP A 4 1.61 4.27 -28.23
C TRP A 4 1.97 4.63 -29.66
N TYR A 5 2.55 3.71 -30.44
CA TYR A 5 2.99 4.00 -31.81
C TYR A 5 1.87 3.85 -32.83
N LEU A 6 0.94 2.91 -32.62
CA LEU A 6 -0.09 2.56 -33.60
C LEU A 6 -1.48 3.12 -33.24
N CYS A 7 -1.68 3.58 -32.01
CA CYS A 7 -2.93 4.19 -31.54
C CYS A 7 -4.19 3.34 -31.86
N ARG A 8 -4.05 2.01 -31.85
CA ARG A 8 -5.15 1.08 -32.11
C ARG A 8 -6.10 0.99 -30.92
N GLN A 9 -7.36 0.65 -31.19
CA GLN A 9 -8.32 0.30 -30.16
C GLN A 9 -8.23 -1.20 -29.85
N TYR A 10 -8.40 -1.55 -28.58
CA TYR A 10 -8.40 -2.91 -28.08
C TYR A 10 -9.71 -3.16 -27.33
N ASN A 11 -10.35 -4.30 -27.58
CA ASN A 11 -11.55 -4.69 -26.84
C ASN A 11 -11.20 -5.28 -25.46
N ALA A 12 -12.22 -5.52 -24.63
CA ALA A 12 -12.04 -6.01 -23.26
C ALA A 12 -11.26 -7.33 -23.18
N GLN A 13 -11.52 -8.26 -24.10
CA GLN A 13 -10.85 -9.56 -24.14
C GLN A 13 -9.35 -9.41 -24.47
N GLN A 14 -9.01 -8.59 -25.46
CA GLN A 14 -7.61 -8.29 -25.81
C GLN A 14 -6.88 -7.61 -24.64
N ALA A 15 -7.54 -6.67 -23.95
CA ALA A 15 -6.98 -6.01 -22.78
C ALA A 15 -6.69 -6.99 -21.63
N TYR A 16 -7.56 -7.99 -21.43
CA TYR A 16 -7.36 -9.04 -20.44
C TYR A 16 -6.18 -9.96 -20.81
N GLU A 17 -6.13 -10.42 -22.06
CA GLU A 17 -5.06 -11.31 -22.56
C GLU A 17 -3.65 -10.68 -22.47
N MET A 18 -3.55 -9.35 -22.60
CA MET A 18 -2.27 -8.63 -22.44
C MET A 18 -1.98 -8.20 -21.00
N GLY A 19 -2.83 -8.53 -20.03
CA GLY A 19 -2.66 -8.20 -18.61
C GLY A 19 -2.92 -6.73 -18.25
N MET A 20 -3.65 -5.99 -19.09
CA MET A 20 -4.00 -4.59 -18.82
C MET A 20 -5.17 -4.45 -17.83
N VAL A 21 -6.09 -5.42 -17.83
CA VAL A 21 -7.23 -5.48 -16.90
C VAL A 21 -7.23 -6.83 -16.18
N ASN A 22 -7.77 -6.86 -14.96
CA ASN A 22 -7.72 -8.06 -14.11
C ASN A 22 -8.82 -9.09 -14.41
N THR A 23 -9.97 -8.68 -14.95
CA THR A 23 -11.09 -9.58 -15.30
C THR A 23 -12.03 -8.93 -16.33
N VAL A 24 -12.85 -9.73 -17.01
CA VAL A 24 -13.87 -9.28 -17.98
C VAL A 24 -15.17 -10.00 -17.67
N VAL A 25 -16.24 -9.23 -17.49
CA VAL A 25 -17.60 -9.72 -17.19
C VAL A 25 -18.64 -9.08 -18.12
N PRO A 26 -19.83 -9.68 -18.29
CA PRO A 26 -20.94 -9.04 -18.98
C PRO A 26 -21.25 -7.66 -18.38
N LEU A 27 -21.63 -6.69 -19.22
CA LEU A 27 -21.90 -5.31 -18.78
C LEU A 27 -22.91 -5.23 -17.63
N ALA A 28 -23.93 -6.10 -17.64
CA ALA A 28 -24.95 -6.14 -16.59
C ALA A 28 -24.42 -6.62 -15.22
N GLU A 29 -23.25 -7.28 -15.18
CA GLU A 29 -22.63 -7.81 -13.97
C GLU A 29 -21.45 -6.97 -13.47
N LEU A 30 -21.07 -5.92 -14.20
CA LEU A 30 -19.88 -5.11 -13.92
C LEU A 30 -19.87 -4.58 -12.46
N GLU A 31 -20.98 -3.99 -12.02
CA GLU A 31 -21.09 -3.45 -10.66
C GLU A 31 -21.04 -4.57 -9.61
N LYS A 32 -21.75 -5.68 -9.86
CA LYS A 32 -21.82 -6.82 -8.95
C LYS A 32 -20.42 -7.41 -8.70
N GLU A 33 -19.67 -7.67 -9.77
CA GLU A 33 -18.30 -8.20 -9.68
C GLU A 33 -17.36 -7.21 -8.99
N THR A 34 -17.46 -5.92 -9.33
CA THR A 34 -16.64 -4.87 -8.72
C THR A 34 -16.88 -4.76 -7.21
N ILE A 35 -18.14 -4.81 -6.77
CA ILE A 35 -18.50 -4.79 -5.35
C ILE A 35 -18.02 -6.05 -4.64
N GLN A 36 -18.05 -7.20 -5.30
CA GLN A 36 -17.52 -8.43 -4.74
C GLN A 36 -16.02 -8.29 -4.43
N TRP A 37 -15.21 -7.82 -5.39
CA TRP A 37 -13.78 -7.58 -5.17
C TRP A 37 -13.52 -6.56 -4.06
N ALA A 38 -14.30 -5.47 -4.03
CA ALA A 38 -14.18 -4.48 -2.97
C ALA A 38 -14.46 -5.09 -1.59
N ARG A 39 -15.47 -5.97 -1.47
CA ARG A 39 -15.78 -6.68 -0.22
C ARG A 39 -14.66 -7.63 0.20
N GLU A 40 -14.04 -8.32 -0.75
CA GLU A 40 -12.88 -9.17 -0.48
C GLU A 40 -11.69 -8.36 0.04
N ILE A 41 -11.43 -7.18 -0.54
CA ILE A 41 -10.39 -6.26 -0.04
C ILE A 41 -10.72 -5.75 1.37
N LEU A 42 -11.99 -5.38 1.63
CA LEU A 42 -12.44 -4.88 2.92
C LEU A 42 -12.32 -5.91 4.06
N ALA A 43 -12.27 -7.21 3.74
CA ALA A 43 -12.03 -8.26 4.72
C ALA A 43 -10.55 -8.35 5.16
N ASN A 44 -9.62 -7.68 4.47
CA ASN A 44 -8.19 -7.72 4.75
C ASN A 44 -7.73 -6.58 5.67
N SER A 45 -6.55 -6.72 6.28
CA SER A 45 -5.95 -5.69 7.13
C SER A 45 -5.70 -4.40 6.35
N PRO A 46 -6.33 -3.26 6.71
CA PRO A 46 -6.09 -1.99 6.04
C PRO A 46 -4.63 -1.54 6.12
N THR A 47 -3.96 -1.84 7.24
CA THR A 47 -2.54 -1.56 7.45
C THR A 47 -1.65 -2.39 6.53
N ALA A 48 -1.98 -3.66 6.30
CA ALA A 48 -1.21 -4.50 5.38
C ALA A 48 -1.38 -4.01 3.93
N ILE A 49 -2.62 -3.73 3.51
CA ILE A 49 -2.92 -3.27 2.15
C ILE A 49 -2.20 -1.95 1.83
N ARG A 50 -2.20 -0.97 2.75
CA ARG A 50 -1.48 0.30 2.52
C ARG A 50 0.04 0.13 2.44
N LEU A 51 0.64 -0.76 3.23
CA LEU A 51 2.07 -1.04 3.17
C LEU A 51 2.45 -1.73 1.86
N LEU A 52 1.65 -2.71 1.43
CA LEU A 52 1.85 -3.41 0.16
C LEU A 52 1.76 -2.44 -1.01
N LYS A 53 0.75 -1.57 -1.03
CA LYS A 53 0.61 -0.53 -2.07
C LYS A 53 1.83 0.41 -2.11
N ALA A 54 2.26 0.93 -0.96
CA ALA A 54 3.44 1.79 -0.89
C ALA A 54 4.72 1.06 -1.34
N SER A 55 4.84 -0.25 -1.05
CA SER A 55 5.97 -1.06 -1.47
C SER A 55 5.98 -1.29 -2.99
N LEU A 56 4.81 -1.52 -3.60
CA LEU A 56 4.68 -1.64 -5.06
C LEU A 56 5.00 -0.30 -5.75
N ASN A 57 4.57 0.83 -5.19
CA ASN A 57 4.92 2.15 -5.71
C ASN A 57 6.42 2.43 -5.60
N ALA A 58 7.07 2.01 -4.51
CA ALA A 58 8.51 2.21 -4.30
C ALA A 58 9.40 1.57 -5.37
N ASP A 59 8.94 0.49 -6.01
CA ASP A 59 9.65 -0.15 -7.12
C ASP A 59 9.71 0.75 -8.37
N CYS A 60 8.66 1.53 -8.62
CA CYS A 60 8.51 2.35 -9.82
C CYS A 60 8.89 3.82 -9.61
N ASP A 61 8.61 4.36 -8.42
CA ASP A 61 8.63 5.81 -8.17
C ASP A 61 9.91 6.29 -7.46
N GLY A 62 10.86 5.37 -7.21
CA GLY A 62 12.15 5.66 -6.61
C GLY A 62 12.01 6.39 -5.27
N GLN A 63 12.60 7.59 -5.16
CA GLN A 63 12.59 8.36 -3.91
C GLN A 63 11.18 8.75 -3.44
N ALA A 64 10.25 9.02 -4.37
CA ALA A 64 8.88 9.38 -4.00
C ALA A 64 8.14 8.17 -3.39
N GLY A 65 8.28 6.99 -3.97
CA GLY A 65 7.68 5.78 -3.40
C GLY A 65 8.34 5.36 -2.08
N LEU A 66 9.67 5.53 -1.94
CA LEU A 66 10.36 5.33 -0.66
C LEU A 66 9.87 6.29 0.43
N GLN A 67 9.53 7.52 0.09
CA GLN A 67 8.95 8.48 1.03
C GLN A 67 7.59 7.99 1.56
N GLU A 68 6.72 7.48 0.68
CA GLU A 68 5.42 6.92 1.09
C GLU A 68 5.61 5.71 2.03
N LEU A 69 6.50 4.79 1.66
CA LEU A 69 6.80 3.61 2.45
C LEU A 69 7.37 3.96 3.84
N ALA A 70 8.37 4.86 3.87
CA ALA A 70 8.97 5.34 5.12
C ALA A 70 7.95 6.09 6.01
N GLY A 71 7.03 6.85 5.42
CA GLY A 71 5.94 7.51 6.14
C GLY A 71 5.01 6.51 6.85
N ASN A 72 4.66 5.41 6.17
CA ASN A 72 3.87 4.33 6.77
C ASN A 72 4.64 3.62 7.91
N ALA A 73 5.93 3.36 7.72
CA ALA A 73 6.77 2.79 8.78
C ALA A 73 6.88 3.73 10.00
N THR A 74 7.01 5.04 9.78
CA THR A 74 7.05 6.06 10.84
C THR A 74 5.73 6.10 11.62
N MET A 75 4.58 6.00 10.93
CA MET A 75 3.27 5.89 11.59
C MET A 75 3.22 4.68 12.54
N LEU A 76 3.65 3.50 12.07
CA LEU A 76 3.66 2.29 12.87
C LEU A 76 4.62 2.39 14.06
N PHE A 77 5.79 3.00 13.85
CA PHE A 77 6.74 3.26 14.92
C PHE A 77 6.14 4.17 16.01
N TYR A 78 5.41 5.23 15.63
CA TYR A 78 4.72 6.08 16.60
C TYR A 78 3.60 5.37 17.36
N MET A 79 3.06 4.26 16.87
CA MET A 79 2.10 3.45 17.62
C MET A 79 2.78 2.50 18.63
N SER A 80 4.09 2.29 18.53
CA SER A 80 4.84 1.43 19.44
C SER A 80 5.15 2.11 20.78
N GLU A 81 5.31 1.31 21.84
CA GLU A 81 5.74 1.80 23.15
C GLU A 81 7.12 2.48 23.10
N GLU A 82 8.02 2.00 22.23
CA GLU A 82 9.33 2.60 22.01
C GLU A 82 9.22 4.01 21.43
N GLY A 83 8.38 4.19 20.40
CA GLY A 83 8.11 5.51 19.83
C GLY A 83 7.48 6.46 20.84
N GLN A 84 6.56 5.97 21.68
CA GLN A 84 5.92 6.76 22.73
C GLN A 84 6.88 7.16 23.84
N GLU A 85 7.83 6.30 24.25
CA GLU A 85 8.84 6.63 25.27
C GLU A 85 9.67 7.86 24.88
N GLY A 86 10.12 7.93 23.62
CA GLY A 86 10.89 9.08 23.14
C GLY A 86 10.10 10.39 23.21
N LYS A 87 8.84 10.36 22.78
CA LYS A 87 7.92 11.51 22.87
C LYS A 87 7.68 11.92 24.32
N ASN A 88 7.36 10.96 25.20
CA ASN A 88 7.02 11.23 26.60
C ASN A 88 8.21 11.79 27.36
N ALA A 89 9.41 11.21 27.17
CA ALA A 89 10.63 11.71 27.81
C ALA A 89 10.93 13.17 27.42
N PHE A 90 10.70 13.53 26.16
CA PHE A 90 10.83 14.91 25.69
C PHE A 90 9.84 15.86 26.39
N LEU A 91 8.57 15.48 26.48
CA LEU A 91 7.54 16.27 27.16
C LEU A 91 7.81 16.42 28.66
N GLU A 92 8.31 15.36 29.29
CA GLU A 92 8.68 15.30 30.71
C GLU A 92 10.06 15.91 31.00
N LYS A 93 10.79 16.37 29.98
CA LYS A 93 12.15 16.94 30.07
C LYS A 93 13.15 16.03 30.78
N ARG A 94 12.99 14.72 30.62
CA ARG A 94 13.90 13.69 31.14
C ARG A 94 14.64 12.99 30.01
N LYS A 95 15.69 12.24 30.35
CA LYS A 95 16.33 11.34 29.39
C LYS A 95 15.39 10.15 29.11
N PRO A 96 15.21 9.73 27.84
CA PRO A 96 14.44 8.52 27.53
C PRO A 96 15.19 7.27 28.01
N ASP A 97 14.44 6.25 28.43
CA ASP A 97 14.99 4.93 28.75
C ASP A 97 14.45 3.87 27.79
N PHE A 98 15.29 3.53 26.79
CA PHE A 98 14.99 2.49 25.81
C PHE A 98 15.49 1.10 26.23
N LYS A 99 16.17 0.95 27.37
CA LYS A 99 16.73 -0.36 27.79
C LYS A 99 15.65 -1.40 28.06
N LYS A 100 14.42 -0.96 28.35
CA LYS A 100 13.24 -1.80 28.58
C LYS A 100 12.71 -2.48 27.31
N PHE A 101 13.11 -2.02 26.11
CA PHE A 101 12.66 -2.61 24.85
C PHE A 101 13.67 -3.65 24.36
N THR A 102 13.18 -4.85 24.04
CA THR A 102 14.03 -5.95 23.57
C THR A 102 14.50 -5.67 22.14
N ARG A 103 15.81 -5.66 21.91
CA ARG A 103 16.38 -5.53 20.57
C ARG A 103 16.13 -6.81 19.78
N ARG A 104 15.44 -6.67 18.65
CA ARG A 104 15.30 -7.77 17.67
C ARG A 104 16.60 -7.90 16.87
N PRO A 105 17.01 -9.13 16.53
CA PRO A 105 18.22 -9.39 15.75
C PRO A 105 18.12 -8.86 14.32
#